data_AF-S7N3T8-F1
#
_entry.id   AF-S7N3T8-F1
#
_cell.length_a   1.000
_cell.length_b   1.000
_cell.length_c   1.000
_cell.angle_alpha   90.00
_cell.angle_beta   90.00
_cell.angle_gamma   90.00
#
_symmetry.space_group_name_H-M   'P 1'
#
loop_
_entity.id
_entity.type
_entity.pdbx_description
1 polymer ?
#
loop_
_entity_poly.entity_id
_entity_poly.type
_entity_poly.pdbx_seq_one_letter_code
_entity_poly.pdbx_strand_id
1 'polypeptide(L)'
;MSPGGQDCHWVEAVGRERELVEKDSFCHRTCRMAPGLPWCRTPGRADIRGLQSFLDQASRLGLDVSLQKVDKNISHVFTSLFTTMKTEELNRYRDTLRRAILLLSPQGAHSFINEAVETNLASKDSHWVFVNEEISDPEILDLVHSALGRMTVVRQIFPAAKDNQKCTRNNHRISSLLCDPQEGYLQMLQISNLYLYDSVLMLANAFHRKLEDRKWHSMASLNCIRKSTKPWNGGRSMLDTIKKGHITGLTGVMEFREDRSNPYVQFEILGTTYSETFGKDMRKRQVQVGTAVGAEPPAQWPAPASPSPGVLSSASGETAALRLQRLDYVVAVLAGRKM
;
A
#
# COMPACT_ATOMS: atom_id res chain seq x y z
N MET A 1 -20.26 -21.57 -42.96
CA MET A 1 -20.36 -20.12 -43.27
C MET A 1 -20.43 -19.39 -41.94
N SER A 2 -19.36 -18.70 -41.58
CA SER A 2 -19.25 -17.88 -40.37
C SER A 2 -19.61 -16.42 -40.72
N PRO A 3 -20.26 -15.66 -39.82
CA PRO A 3 -20.09 -14.21 -39.74
C PRO A 3 -19.29 -13.90 -38.46
N GLY A 4 -18.29 -13.03 -38.38
CA GLY A 4 -17.84 -11.90 -39.18
C GLY A 4 -17.09 -11.03 -38.15
N GLY A 5 -15.77 -11.20 -38.05
CA GLY A 5 -14.94 -10.48 -37.09
C GLY A 5 -14.78 -9.02 -37.50
N GLN A 6 -14.89 -8.10 -36.54
CA GLN A 6 -14.48 -6.71 -36.74
C GLN A 6 -13.02 -6.58 -36.29
N ASP A 7 -12.13 -6.47 -37.27
CA ASP A 7 -10.72 -6.11 -37.09
C ASP A 7 -10.60 -4.62 -36.73
N CYS A 8 -9.81 -4.32 -35.70
CA CYS A 8 -9.39 -2.94 -35.41
C CYS A 8 -8.19 -2.56 -36.29
N HIS A 9 -8.40 -1.62 -37.21
CA HIS A 9 -7.33 -1.06 -38.04
C HIS A 9 -6.46 -0.05 -37.27
N TRP A 10 -5.16 -0.10 -37.52
CA TRP A 10 -4.20 0.97 -37.23
C TRP A 10 -4.24 2.00 -38.36
N VAL A 11 -4.36 3.28 -38.02
CA VAL A 11 -4.08 4.39 -38.93
C VAL A 11 -2.95 5.21 -38.32
N GLU A 12 -1.76 5.14 -38.92
CA GLU A 12 -0.68 6.08 -38.65
C GLU A 12 -1.01 7.43 -39.30
N ALA A 13 -1.12 8.48 -38.49
CA ALA A 13 -1.19 9.85 -38.97
C ALA A 13 0.02 10.64 -38.45
N VAL A 14 0.87 11.02 -39.38
CA VAL A 14 2.06 11.85 -39.20
C VAL A 14 1.65 13.32 -38.97
N GLY A 15 2.14 13.93 -37.89
CA GLY A 15 2.40 15.37 -37.83
C GLY A 15 1.37 16.28 -37.13
N ARG A 16 1.90 17.06 -36.16
CA ARG A 16 1.40 18.31 -35.56
C ARG A 16 0.20 18.23 -34.59
N GLU A 17 0.55 18.29 -33.31
CA GLU A 17 0.00 19.19 -32.28
C GLU A 17 -1.50 19.56 -32.39
N ARG A 18 -2.37 18.83 -31.64
CA ARG A 18 -3.40 19.40 -30.75
C ARG A 18 -4.26 18.33 -30.04
N GLU A 19 -4.62 18.69 -28.81
CA GLU A 19 -5.79 18.32 -27.98
C GLU A 19 -6.39 16.91 -28.11
N LEU A 20 -6.19 16.11 -27.05
CA LEU A 20 -6.96 14.90 -26.76
C LEU A 20 -8.38 15.28 -26.33
N VAL A 21 -9.33 15.21 -27.26
CA VAL A 21 -10.74 14.96 -26.95
C VAL A 21 -10.91 13.45 -26.83
N GLU A 22 -10.77 12.91 -25.62
CA GLU A 22 -10.94 11.48 -25.36
C GLU A 22 -12.46 11.19 -25.24
N LYS A 23 -13.01 10.48 -26.22
CA LYS A 23 -14.36 9.91 -26.13
C LYS A 23 -14.35 8.81 -25.08
N ASP A 24 -15.00 9.09 -23.95
CA ASP A 24 -15.37 8.14 -22.92
C ASP A 24 -16.07 6.92 -23.52
N SER A 25 -15.32 5.84 -23.67
CA SER A 25 -15.87 4.51 -23.91
C SER A 25 -15.34 3.59 -22.84
N PHE A 26 -16.25 3.24 -21.92
CA PHE A 26 -16.07 2.32 -20.81
C PHE A 26 -15.55 0.98 -21.36
N CYS A 27 -14.23 0.82 -21.39
CA CYS A 27 -13.62 -0.38 -21.90
C CYS A 27 -13.70 -1.44 -20.78
N HIS A 28 -14.76 -2.25 -20.80
CA HIS A 28 -14.82 -3.54 -20.11
C HIS A 28 -13.74 -4.47 -20.70
N ARG A 29 -12.46 -4.20 -20.43
CA ARG A 29 -11.39 -5.16 -20.68
C ARG A 29 -11.33 -6.07 -19.47
N THR A 30 -11.91 -7.25 -19.61
CA THR A 30 -11.37 -8.41 -18.91
C THR A 30 -9.90 -8.49 -19.32
N CYS A 31 -8.99 -8.15 -18.42
CA CYS A 31 -7.57 -8.44 -18.60
C CYS A 31 -7.39 -9.96 -18.58
N ARG A 32 -7.67 -10.63 -19.71
CA ARG A 32 -7.11 -11.96 -19.95
C ARG A 32 -5.62 -11.77 -20.13
N MET A 33 -4.87 -12.25 -19.14
CA MET A 33 -3.41 -12.28 -19.13
C MET A 33 -2.91 -13.07 -20.33
N ALA A 34 -2.49 -12.37 -21.39
CA ALA A 34 -1.56 -12.92 -22.36
C ALA A 34 -0.14 -12.64 -21.83
N PRO A 35 0.74 -13.65 -21.70
CA PRO A 35 2.10 -13.43 -21.22
C PRO A 35 2.88 -12.61 -22.26
N GLY A 36 3.48 -11.49 -21.83
CA GLY A 36 4.48 -10.75 -22.63
C GLY A 36 4.14 -9.32 -23.06
N LEU A 37 3.03 -8.72 -22.61
CA LEU A 37 2.71 -7.31 -22.94
C LEU A 37 3.16 -6.33 -21.84
N PRO A 38 3.82 -5.20 -22.18
CA PRO A 38 4.28 -4.22 -21.21
C PRO A 38 3.09 -3.50 -20.55
N TRP A 39 3.14 -3.41 -19.22
CA TRP A 39 2.15 -2.74 -18.38
C TRP A 39 1.94 -1.29 -18.84
N CYS A 40 0.68 -0.94 -19.17
CA CYS A 40 0.30 0.39 -19.65
C CYS A 40 0.73 1.51 -18.67
N ARG A 41 1.74 2.30 -19.05
CA ARG A 41 2.03 3.59 -18.41
C ARG A 41 1.10 4.65 -19.00
N THR A 42 0.16 5.17 -18.21
CA THR A 42 -0.43 6.48 -18.45
C THR A 42 -0.22 7.37 -17.21
N PRO A 43 0.28 8.61 -17.37
CA PRO A 43 0.45 9.54 -16.26
C PRO A 43 -0.92 9.88 -15.66
N GLY A 44 -1.06 9.84 -14.33
CA GLY A 44 -2.31 10.16 -13.63
C GLY A 44 -3.19 8.96 -13.25
N ARG A 45 -2.75 7.72 -13.51
CA ARG A 45 -3.42 6.49 -13.02
C ARG A 45 -2.82 6.00 -11.70
N ALA A 46 -3.68 5.39 -10.88
CA ALA A 46 -3.29 4.56 -9.74
C ALA A 46 -2.16 3.59 -10.15
N ASP A 47 -1.12 3.46 -9.32
CA ASP A 47 0.02 2.61 -9.65
C ASP A 47 -0.25 1.13 -9.34
N ILE A 48 -1.05 0.49 -10.20
CA ILE A 48 -1.42 -0.93 -10.08
C ILE A 48 -0.23 -1.88 -10.17
N ARG A 49 0.97 -1.40 -10.53
CA ARG A 49 2.19 -2.23 -10.54
C ARG A 49 2.52 -2.77 -9.16
N GLY A 50 2.11 -2.07 -8.10
CA GLY A 50 2.23 -2.57 -6.73
C GLY A 50 1.51 -3.90 -6.51
N LEU A 51 0.43 -4.19 -7.26
CA LEU A 51 -0.38 -5.39 -7.13
C LEU A 51 0.15 -6.60 -7.93
N GLN A 52 1.26 -6.48 -8.66
CA GLN A 52 1.72 -7.52 -9.57
C GLN A 52 1.87 -8.88 -8.88
N SER A 53 2.60 -8.95 -7.76
CA SER A 53 2.81 -10.21 -7.03
C SER A 53 1.52 -10.80 -6.47
N PHE A 54 0.59 -9.94 -6.04
CA PHE A 54 -0.74 -10.36 -5.58
C PHE A 54 -1.55 -10.99 -6.71
N LEU A 55 -1.57 -10.38 -7.89
CA LEU A 55 -2.31 -10.88 -9.06
C LEU A 55 -1.69 -12.18 -9.59
N ASP A 56 -0.36 -12.28 -9.62
CA ASP A 56 0.35 -13.49 -10.00
C ASP A 56 0.01 -14.65 -9.06
N GLN A 57 0.01 -14.40 -7.75
CA GLN A 57 -0.35 -15.41 -6.76
C GLN A 57 -1.84 -15.78 -6.81
N ALA A 58 -2.73 -14.80 -7.01
CA ALA A 58 -4.15 -15.05 -7.16
C ALA A 58 -4.44 -15.92 -8.40
N SER A 59 -3.75 -15.65 -9.51
CA SER A 59 -3.85 -16.45 -10.74
C SER A 59 -3.38 -17.89 -10.52
N ARG A 60 -2.24 -18.09 -9.83
CA ARG A 60 -1.73 -19.43 -9.46
C ARG A 60 -2.71 -20.22 -8.59
N LEU A 61 -3.46 -19.53 -7.74
CA LEU A 61 -4.48 -20.13 -6.86
C LEU A 61 -5.84 -20.33 -7.54
N GLY A 62 -5.98 -19.94 -8.82
CA GLY A 62 -7.24 -20.04 -9.57
C GLY A 62 -8.32 -19.09 -9.06
N LEU A 63 -7.94 -17.95 -8.46
CA LEU A 63 -8.87 -16.93 -8.00
C LEU A 63 -9.26 -16.00 -9.16
N ASP A 64 -10.54 -15.66 -9.24
CA ASP A 64 -11.04 -14.70 -10.23
C ASP A 64 -11.05 -13.29 -9.62
N VAL A 65 -10.13 -12.44 -10.09
CA VAL A 65 -9.92 -11.09 -9.57
C VAL A 65 -10.27 -10.07 -10.65
N SER A 66 -11.22 -9.20 -10.36
CA SER A 66 -11.61 -8.09 -11.24
C SER A 66 -11.12 -6.77 -10.64
N LEU A 67 -10.27 -6.05 -11.37
CA LEU A 67 -9.80 -4.73 -10.99
C LEU A 67 -10.68 -3.65 -11.61
N GLN A 68 -11.18 -2.75 -10.78
CA GLN A 68 -12.02 -1.64 -11.20
C GLN A 68 -11.43 -0.33 -10.72
N LYS A 69 -11.27 0.61 -11.65
CA LYS A 69 -10.86 1.98 -11.31
C LYS A 69 -12.08 2.76 -10.85
N VAL A 70 -11.94 3.48 -9.75
CA VAL A 70 -13.00 4.31 -9.16
C VAL A 70 -12.63 5.78 -9.31
N ASP A 71 -13.31 6.52 -10.16
CA ASP A 71 -12.98 7.93 -10.36
C ASP A 71 -13.19 8.80 -9.11
N LYS A 72 -12.52 9.96 -9.06
CA LYS A 72 -12.59 10.89 -7.92
C LYS A 72 -14.02 11.30 -7.56
N ASN A 73 -14.87 11.44 -8.59
CA ASN A 73 -16.29 11.75 -8.41
C ASN A 73 -17.09 10.45 -8.32
N ILE A 74 -17.22 9.93 -7.09
CA ILE A 74 -17.92 8.68 -6.80
C ILE A 74 -19.38 8.72 -7.28
N SER A 75 -20.09 9.82 -7.03
CA SER A 75 -21.50 9.94 -7.45
C SER A 75 -21.66 9.82 -8.97
N HIS A 76 -20.70 10.30 -9.75
CA HIS A 76 -20.68 10.08 -11.21
C HIS A 76 -20.44 8.61 -11.58
N VAL A 77 -19.58 7.89 -10.84
CA VAL A 77 -19.36 6.45 -11.06
C VAL A 77 -20.66 5.69 -10.91
N PHE A 78 -21.40 5.91 -9.81
CA PHE A 78 -22.66 5.22 -9.57
C PHE A 78 -23.73 5.63 -10.59
N THR A 79 -23.89 6.93 -10.86
CA THR A 79 -24.82 7.42 -11.89
C THR A 79 -24.53 6.80 -13.27
N SER A 80 -23.26 6.67 -13.63
CA SER A 80 -22.83 6.02 -14.87
C SER A 80 -23.19 4.54 -14.90
N LEU A 81 -23.00 3.81 -13.79
CA LEU A 81 -23.40 2.39 -13.69
C LEU A 81 -24.90 2.20 -13.94
N PHE A 82 -25.75 3.02 -13.30
CA PHE A 82 -27.21 2.93 -13.47
C PHE A 82 -27.72 3.35 -14.84
N THR A 83 -27.00 4.25 -15.53
CA THR A 83 -27.39 4.72 -16.87
C THR A 83 -26.90 3.81 -17.99
N THR A 84 -25.80 3.07 -17.77
CA THR A 84 -25.16 2.25 -18.82
C THR A 84 -25.51 0.77 -18.73
N MET A 85 -25.77 0.22 -17.54
CA MET A 85 -26.04 -1.21 -17.33
C MET A 85 -27.53 -1.51 -17.25
N LYS A 86 -27.92 -2.70 -17.74
CA LYS A 86 -29.28 -3.22 -17.55
C LYS A 86 -29.46 -3.73 -16.11
N THR A 87 -30.71 -3.83 -15.66
CA THR A 87 -31.06 -4.32 -14.31
C THR A 87 -30.47 -5.70 -13.98
N GLU A 88 -30.43 -6.61 -14.95
CA GLU A 88 -29.82 -7.94 -14.77
C GLU A 88 -28.31 -7.88 -14.55
N GLU A 89 -27.61 -7.03 -15.30
CA GLU A 89 -26.16 -6.83 -15.19
C GLU A 89 -25.82 -6.16 -13.86
N LEU A 90 -26.63 -5.19 -13.45
CA LEU A 90 -26.51 -4.53 -12.17
C LEU A 90 -26.71 -5.50 -10.99
N ASN A 91 -27.64 -6.44 -11.09
CA ASN A 91 -27.82 -7.49 -10.08
C ASN A 91 -26.58 -8.40 -9.97
N ARG A 92 -26.00 -8.81 -11.10
CA ARG A 92 -24.73 -9.57 -11.11
C ARG A 92 -23.60 -8.73 -10.52
N TYR A 93 -23.53 -7.44 -10.85
CA TYR A 93 -22.54 -6.52 -10.32
C TYR A 93 -22.64 -6.41 -8.79
N ARG A 94 -23.85 -6.24 -8.26
CA ARG A 94 -24.15 -6.27 -6.82
C ARG A 94 -23.63 -7.55 -6.15
N ASP A 95 -23.81 -8.70 -6.79
CA ASP A 95 -23.31 -9.97 -6.26
C ASP A 95 -21.79 -10.06 -6.26
N THR A 96 -21.12 -9.50 -7.28
CA THR A 96 -19.65 -9.40 -7.28
C THR A 96 -19.15 -8.48 -6.16
N LEU A 97 -19.84 -7.36 -5.90
CA LEU A 97 -19.50 -6.42 -4.82
C LEU A 97 -19.64 -7.01 -3.41
N ARG A 98 -20.18 -8.22 -3.22
CA ARG A 98 -20.20 -8.85 -1.89
C ARG A 98 -18.80 -9.10 -1.32
N ARG A 99 -17.76 -9.19 -2.15
CA ARG A 99 -16.36 -9.39 -1.72
C ARG A 99 -15.44 -8.42 -2.45
N ALA A 100 -15.05 -7.35 -1.76
CA ALA A 100 -14.23 -6.29 -2.34
C ALA A 100 -13.06 -5.91 -1.44
N ILE A 101 -11.94 -5.58 -2.07
CA ILE A 101 -10.78 -4.95 -1.46
C ILE A 101 -10.77 -3.50 -1.94
N LEU A 102 -10.81 -2.57 -0.98
CA LEU A 102 -10.82 -1.13 -1.21
C LEU A 102 -9.38 -0.62 -1.08
N LEU A 103 -8.79 -0.25 -2.22
CA LEU A 103 -7.47 0.38 -2.33
C LEU A 103 -7.74 1.84 -2.73
N LEU A 104 -8.21 2.60 -1.73
CA LEU A 104 -8.69 3.97 -1.85
C LEU A 104 -8.11 4.81 -0.71
N SER A 105 -8.15 6.14 -0.85
CA SER A 105 -7.96 7.04 0.29
C SER A 105 -9.11 6.84 1.31
N PRO A 106 -8.91 7.14 2.61
CA PRO A 106 -9.96 7.01 3.62
C PRO A 106 -11.24 7.78 3.25
N GLN A 107 -11.10 9.02 2.79
CA GLN A 107 -12.23 9.84 2.32
C GLN A 107 -12.93 9.23 1.11
N GLY A 108 -12.17 8.75 0.12
CA GLY A 108 -12.72 8.11 -1.07
C GLY A 108 -13.45 6.81 -0.75
N ALA A 109 -12.92 6.02 0.19
CA ALA A 109 -13.59 4.83 0.70
C ALA A 109 -14.88 5.17 1.43
N HIS A 110 -14.89 6.19 2.29
CA HIS A 110 -16.10 6.63 2.99
C HIS A 110 -17.19 7.05 2.01
N SER A 111 -16.88 7.90 1.03
CA SER A 111 -17.83 8.28 -0.03
C SER A 111 -18.31 7.09 -0.87
N PHE A 112 -17.41 6.18 -1.24
CA PHE A 112 -17.76 4.96 -1.98
C PHE A 112 -18.72 4.06 -1.20
N ILE A 113 -18.47 3.88 0.10
CA ILE A 113 -19.33 3.08 0.98
C ILE A 113 -20.71 3.71 1.09
N ASN A 114 -20.80 5.02 1.37
CA ASN A 114 -22.07 5.72 1.51
C ASN A 114 -22.91 5.61 0.24
N GLU A 115 -22.34 5.94 -0.92
CA GLU A 115 -23.04 5.89 -2.20
C GLU A 115 -23.50 4.46 -2.54
N ALA A 116 -22.69 3.43 -2.25
CA ALA A 116 -23.08 2.03 -2.45
C ALA A 116 -24.23 1.58 -1.55
N VAL A 117 -24.31 2.11 -0.33
CA VAL A 117 -25.40 1.85 0.62
C VAL A 117 -26.68 2.55 0.18
N GLU A 118 -26.59 3.84 -0.16
CA GLU A 118 -27.72 4.65 -0.63
C GLU A 118 -28.34 4.09 -1.91
N THR A 119 -27.51 3.55 -2.81
CA THR A 119 -27.95 2.99 -4.10
C THR A 119 -28.30 1.49 -4.04
N ASN A 120 -28.37 0.89 -2.85
CA ASN A 120 -28.68 -0.53 -2.63
C ASN A 120 -27.74 -1.52 -3.37
N LEU A 121 -26.50 -1.11 -3.66
CA LEU A 121 -25.46 -1.99 -4.19
C LEU A 121 -24.65 -2.68 -3.09
N ALA A 122 -24.64 -2.12 -1.88
CA ALA A 122 -24.13 -2.78 -0.69
C ALA A 122 -25.18 -3.72 -0.09
N SER A 123 -24.73 -4.85 0.45
CA SER A 123 -25.60 -5.85 1.09
C SER A 123 -25.11 -6.16 2.51
N LYS A 124 -25.99 -6.63 3.40
CA LYS A 124 -25.63 -7.03 4.78
C LYS A 124 -24.67 -8.21 4.81
N ASP A 125 -24.69 -9.05 3.78
CA ASP A 125 -23.78 -10.19 3.63
C ASP A 125 -22.47 -9.84 2.90
N SER A 126 -22.25 -8.56 2.58
CA SER A 126 -20.98 -8.12 2.01
C SER A 126 -19.85 -8.18 3.04
N HIS A 127 -18.64 -8.40 2.54
CA HIS A 127 -17.41 -8.31 3.31
C HIS A 127 -16.40 -7.49 2.51
N TRP A 128 -16.14 -6.28 2.99
CA TRP A 128 -15.18 -5.36 2.39
C TRP A 128 -13.91 -5.25 3.24
N VAL A 129 -12.78 -5.23 2.55
CA VAL A 129 -11.45 -5.14 3.15
C VAL A 129 -10.81 -3.82 2.71
N PHE A 130 -10.69 -2.87 3.62
CA PHE A 130 -9.96 -1.63 3.38
C PHE A 130 -8.48 -1.83 3.74
N VAL A 131 -7.59 -1.49 2.81
CA VAL A 131 -6.15 -1.64 3.00
C VAL A 131 -5.47 -0.33 2.65
N ASN A 132 -4.89 0.33 3.65
CA ASN A 132 -4.12 1.55 3.47
C ASN A 132 -3.07 1.64 4.58
N GLU A 133 -1.86 2.08 4.26
CA GLU A 133 -0.82 2.33 5.27
C GLU A 133 -1.31 3.38 6.29
N GLU A 134 -2.01 4.42 5.80
CA GLU A 134 -2.39 5.61 6.56
C GLU A 134 -3.91 5.75 6.69
N ILE A 135 -4.42 5.47 7.89
CA ILE A 135 -5.81 5.75 8.29
C ILE A 135 -5.92 5.94 9.81
N SER A 136 -6.58 7.02 10.22
CA SER A 136 -6.75 7.41 11.62
C SER A 136 -7.92 6.67 12.30
N ASP A 137 -7.93 6.62 13.64
CA ASP A 137 -9.02 5.98 14.39
C ASP A 137 -10.42 6.59 14.09
N PRO A 138 -10.59 7.93 14.00
CA PRO A 138 -11.87 8.51 13.61
C PRO A 138 -12.34 8.07 12.22
N GLU A 139 -11.44 8.06 11.22
CA GLU A 139 -11.79 7.64 9.86
C GLU A 139 -12.18 6.16 9.81
N ILE A 140 -11.56 5.30 10.62
CA ILE A 140 -11.96 3.90 10.73
C ILE A 140 -13.39 3.77 11.25
N LEU A 141 -13.75 4.57 12.27
CA LEU A 141 -15.10 4.58 12.80
C LEU A 141 -16.10 5.05 11.74
N ASP A 142 -15.77 6.08 10.96
CA ASP A 142 -16.61 6.55 9.86
C ASP A 142 -16.86 5.44 8.82
N LEU A 143 -15.80 4.74 8.38
CA LEU A 143 -15.93 3.61 7.44
C LEU A 143 -16.84 2.49 7.99
N VAL A 144 -16.70 2.17 9.27
CA VAL A 144 -17.43 1.07 9.91
C VAL A 144 -18.90 1.42 10.16
N HIS A 145 -19.17 2.66 10.54
CA HIS A 145 -20.53 3.15 10.75
C HIS A 145 -21.30 3.29 9.43
N SER A 146 -20.63 3.68 8.35
CA SER A 146 -21.23 3.78 7.01
C SER A 146 -21.47 2.43 6.35
N ALA A 147 -20.63 1.42 6.62
CA ALA A 147 -20.76 0.13 5.96
C ALA A 147 -22.00 -0.65 6.41
N LEU A 148 -22.68 -1.35 5.49
CA LEU A 148 -23.78 -2.28 5.83
C LEU A 148 -23.29 -3.68 6.24
N GLY A 149 -22.26 -4.20 5.57
CA GLY A 149 -21.73 -5.55 5.80
C GLY A 149 -20.60 -5.63 6.85
N ARG A 150 -19.77 -6.67 6.71
CA ARG A 150 -18.53 -6.86 7.49
C ARG A 150 -17.42 -5.99 6.91
N MET A 151 -16.66 -5.35 7.79
CA MET A 151 -15.48 -4.56 7.42
C MET A 151 -14.23 -5.18 8.03
N THR A 152 -13.14 -5.16 7.26
CA THR A 152 -11.80 -5.45 7.74
C THR A 152 -10.89 -4.31 7.33
N VAL A 153 -10.13 -3.78 8.28
CA VAL A 153 -9.18 -2.69 8.07
C VAL A 153 -7.79 -3.23 8.30
N VAL A 154 -6.91 -3.02 7.33
CA VAL A 154 -5.48 -3.33 7.43
C VAL A 154 -4.72 -2.02 7.34
N ARG A 155 -4.02 -1.65 8.42
CA ARG A 155 -3.24 -0.40 8.51
C ARG A 155 -1.87 -0.60 9.12
N GLN A 156 -0.95 0.29 8.81
CA GLN A 156 0.37 0.29 9.43
C GLN A 156 0.27 0.75 10.90
N ILE A 157 1.06 0.13 11.78
CA ILE A 157 1.24 0.57 13.17
C ILE A 157 2.71 0.77 13.47
N PHE A 158 2.98 1.58 14.49
CA PHE A 158 4.31 1.80 15.02
C PHE A 158 4.38 1.37 16.48
N PRO A 159 5.51 0.79 16.93
CA PRO A 159 5.71 0.47 18.33
C PRO A 159 5.69 1.75 19.15
N ALA A 160 5.00 1.74 20.29
CA ALA A 160 5.00 2.89 21.18
C ALA A 160 6.43 3.20 21.66
N ALA A 161 6.84 4.46 21.55
CA ALA A 161 8.12 4.95 22.07
C ALA A 161 8.09 4.96 23.61
N LYS A 162 8.19 3.78 24.23
CA LYS A 162 8.14 3.61 25.70
C LYS A 162 9.52 3.38 26.33
N ASP A 163 10.60 3.63 25.59
CA ASP A 163 11.96 3.53 26.12
C ASP A 163 12.29 4.72 27.04
N ASN A 164 11.66 4.75 28.22
CA ASN A 164 11.87 5.78 29.25
C ASN A 164 13.35 5.89 29.67
N GLN A 165 14.11 4.80 29.63
CA GLN A 165 15.54 4.81 29.95
C GLN A 165 16.39 5.54 28.91
N LYS A 166 16.08 5.42 27.60
CA LYS A 166 16.79 6.17 26.55
C LYS A 166 16.45 7.66 26.57
N CYS A 167 15.31 7.99 27.17
CA CYS A 167 14.78 9.35 27.29
C CYS A 167 15.16 10.08 28.57
N THR A 168 16.02 9.47 29.39
CA THR A 168 16.55 10.08 30.61
C THR A 168 18.07 10.16 30.53
N ARG A 169 18.63 11.34 30.80
CA ARG A 169 20.08 11.55 30.91
C ARG A 169 20.34 12.26 32.23
N ASN A 170 21.14 11.65 33.10
CA ASN A 170 21.43 12.18 34.44
C ASN A 170 20.16 12.56 35.23
N ASN A 171 19.14 11.69 35.22
CA ASN A 171 17.85 11.90 35.87
C ASN A 171 17.01 13.09 35.33
N HIS A 172 17.43 13.73 34.22
CA HIS A 172 16.63 14.70 33.48
C HIS A 172 16.03 14.05 32.22
N ARG A 173 14.74 14.27 31.98
CA ARG A 173 14.07 13.82 30.76
C ARG A 173 14.54 14.67 29.59
N ILE A 174 14.94 14.03 28.49
CA ILE A 174 15.38 14.71 27.28
C ILE A 174 14.14 15.30 26.59
N SER A 175 14.08 16.62 26.46
CA SER A 175 13.02 17.31 25.72
C SER A 175 13.19 17.09 24.21
N SER A 176 12.57 16.03 23.70
CA SER A 176 12.50 15.73 22.27
C SER A 176 11.17 15.05 21.95
N LEU A 177 10.69 15.16 20.71
CA LEU A 177 9.43 14.55 20.29
C LEU A 177 9.38 13.03 20.56
N LEU A 178 10.53 12.34 20.48
CA LEU A 178 10.65 10.92 20.79
C LEU A 178 10.40 10.60 22.27
N CYS A 179 10.76 11.54 23.15
CA CYS A 179 10.82 11.31 24.59
C CYS A 179 9.71 11.98 25.37
N ASP A 180 9.11 13.03 24.82
CA ASP A 180 7.98 13.75 25.41
C ASP A 180 7.00 14.18 24.31
N PRO A 181 6.29 13.21 23.68
CA PRO A 181 5.29 13.54 22.68
C PRO A 181 4.13 14.26 23.37
N GLN A 182 3.72 15.40 22.81
CA GLN A 182 2.45 16.02 23.20
C GLN A 182 1.31 15.03 22.93
N GLU A 183 0.41 14.87 23.90
CA GLU A 183 -0.73 13.98 23.80
C GLU A 183 -1.56 14.33 22.54
N GLY A 184 -1.84 13.35 21.69
CA GLY A 184 -2.58 13.56 20.44
C GLY A 184 -1.74 14.05 19.26
N TYR A 185 -0.53 14.60 19.46
CA TYR A 185 0.24 15.20 18.37
C TYR A 185 0.74 14.17 17.35
N LEU A 186 1.23 13.02 17.81
CA LEU A 186 1.71 11.96 16.92
C LEU A 186 0.59 11.37 16.07
N GLN A 187 -0.65 11.35 16.57
CA GLN A 187 -1.83 10.88 15.83
C GLN A 187 -2.22 11.82 14.68
N MET A 188 -1.84 13.10 14.73
CA MET A 188 -2.10 14.08 13.66
C MET A 188 -1.01 14.07 12.58
N LEU A 189 0.12 13.41 12.82
CA LEU A 189 1.22 13.36 11.87
C LEU A 189 0.99 12.28 10.83
N GLN A 190 1.25 12.64 9.57
CA GLN A 190 1.36 11.67 8.49
C GLN A 190 2.51 10.68 8.74
N ILE A 191 2.39 9.48 8.18
CA ILE A 191 3.44 8.46 8.28
C ILE A 191 4.80 8.97 7.77
N SER A 192 4.77 9.78 6.71
CA SER A 192 5.96 10.43 6.14
C SER A 192 6.71 11.30 7.15
N ASN A 193 6.00 11.99 8.05
CA ASN A 193 6.59 12.84 9.08
C ASN A 193 7.32 12.04 10.15
N LEU A 194 6.81 10.85 10.50
CA LEU A 194 7.47 9.93 11.43
C LEU A 194 8.80 9.44 10.84
N TYR A 195 8.79 9.02 9.56
CA TYR A 195 10.01 8.63 8.86
C TYR A 195 10.99 9.80 8.66
N LEU A 196 10.49 11.04 8.50
CA LEU A 196 11.32 12.23 8.39
C LEU A 196 12.08 12.50 9.69
N TYR A 197 11.41 12.38 10.84
CA TYR A 197 12.05 12.49 12.15
C TYR A 197 13.17 11.45 12.31
N ASP A 198 12.88 10.19 12.01
CA ASP A 198 13.85 9.10 12.11
C ASP A 198 15.00 9.25 11.11
N SER A 199 14.75 9.82 9.94
CA SER A 199 15.80 10.14 8.95
C SER A 199 16.80 11.17 9.49
N VAL A 200 16.32 12.21 10.19
CA VAL A 200 17.19 13.20 10.84
C VAL A 200 18.00 12.55 11.96
N LEU A 201 17.37 11.69 12.76
CA LEU A 201 18.04 10.93 13.82
C LEU A 201 19.15 10.02 13.26
N MET A 202 18.89 9.34 12.14
CA MET A 202 19.86 8.50 11.45
C MET A 202 21.07 9.31 10.95
N LEU A 203 20.83 10.47 10.34
CA LEU A 203 21.89 11.36 9.88
C LEU A 203 22.73 11.90 11.04
N ALA A 204 22.10 12.31 12.14
CA ALA A 204 22.80 12.75 13.34
C ALA A 204 23.72 11.66 13.90
N ASN A 205 23.25 10.42 13.97
CA ASN A 205 24.05 9.26 14.37
C ASN A 205 25.24 9.03 13.41
N ALA A 206 25.00 9.11 12.09
CA ALA A 206 26.08 8.97 11.10
C ALA A 206 27.15 10.06 11.23
N PHE A 207 26.76 11.31 11.46
CA PHE A 207 27.70 12.40 11.71
C PHE A 207 28.50 12.20 12.99
N HIS A 208 27.84 11.79 14.07
CA HIS A 208 28.51 11.49 15.34
C HIS A 208 29.60 10.43 15.14
N ARG A 209 29.26 9.28 14.55
CA ARG A 209 30.24 8.20 14.25
C ARG A 209 31.39 8.69 13.37
N LYS A 210 31.12 9.51 12.34
CA LYS A 210 32.17 10.06 11.47
C LYS A 210 33.16 10.95 12.23
N LEU A 211 32.66 11.77 13.15
CA LEU A 211 33.46 12.67 13.96
C LEU A 211 34.28 11.90 15.00
N GLU A 212 33.69 10.90 15.65
CA GLU A 212 34.40 10.02 16.60
C GLU A 212 35.53 9.23 15.93
N ASP A 213 35.27 8.67 14.75
CA ASP A 213 36.24 7.94 13.94
C ASP A 213 37.36 8.83 13.37
N ARG A 214 37.25 10.15 13.48
CA ARG A 214 38.15 11.15 12.85
C ARG A 214 38.25 10.99 11.33
N LYS A 215 37.21 10.45 10.68
CA LYS A 215 37.13 10.21 9.21
C LYS A 215 36.26 11.26 8.51
N TRP A 216 36.25 12.47 9.05
CA TRP A 216 35.41 13.55 8.54
C TRP A 216 35.94 14.07 7.19
N HIS A 217 35.03 14.24 6.23
CA HIS A 217 35.29 14.97 5.00
C HIS A 217 34.30 16.12 4.92
N SER A 218 34.80 17.35 4.83
CA SER A 218 33.93 18.52 4.71
C SER A 218 33.11 18.50 3.40
N MET A 219 31.92 19.09 3.46
CA MET A 219 31.07 19.26 2.29
C MET A 219 31.72 20.20 1.28
N ALA A 220 31.58 19.89 -0.01
CA ALA A 220 31.99 20.76 -1.10
C ALA A 220 30.79 21.57 -1.59
N SER A 221 31.02 22.82 -1.99
CA SER A 221 30.01 23.59 -2.73
C SER A 221 29.96 23.09 -4.17
N LEU A 222 28.82 22.55 -4.59
CA LEU A 222 28.64 21.90 -5.89
C LEU A 222 27.47 22.53 -6.66
N ASN A 223 27.60 22.61 -7.99
CA ASN A 223 26.51 23.03 -8.88
C ASN A 223 26.27 21.95 -9.93
N CYS A 224 25.15 21.23 -9.81
CA CYS A 224 24.86 20.05 -10.62
C CYS A 224 24.56 20.34 -12.10
N ILE A 225 24.27 21.60 -12.48
CA ILE A 225 23.93 21.97 -13.87
C ILE A 225 25.20 22.02 -14.73
N ARG A 226 26.34 22.36 -14.12
CA ARG A 226 27.61 22.45 -14.83
C ARG A 226 28.18 21.06 -15.09
N LYS A 227 28.44 20.74 -16.36
CA LYS A 227 29.05 19.46 -16.79
C LYS A 227 30.44 19.21 -16.19
N SER A 228 31.16 20.26 -15.80
CA SER A 228 32.50 20.17 -15.20
C SER A 228 32.49 19.92 -13.68
N THR A 229 31.32 19.91 -13.03
CA THR A 229 31.22 19.71 -11.58
C THR A 229 31.64 18.30 -11.20
N LYS A 230 32.66 18.19 -10.35
CA LYS A 230 33.09 16.92 -9.77
C LYS A 230 32.16 16.52 -8.62
N PRO A 231 31.90 15.21 -8.41
CA PRO A 231 31.09 14.76 -7.28
C PRO A 231 31.78 15.06 -5.94
N TRP A 232 31.01 15.04 -4.85
CA TRP A 232 31.58 15.18 -3.51
C TRP A 232 32.46 13.97 -3.18
N ASN A 233 33.76 14.18 -3.05
CA ASN A 233 34.73 13.12 -2.76
C ASN A 233 34.41 12.33 -1.47
N GLY A 234 33.85 13.00 -0.45
CA GLY A 234 33.43 12.36 0.80
C GLY A 234 32.12 11.58 0.71
N GLY A 235 31.38 11.69 -0.39
CA GLY A 235 30.02 11.18 -0.53
C GLY A 235 29.90 9.67 -0.37
N ARG A 236 30.84 8.91 -0.95
CA ARG A 236 30.85 7.44 -0.83
C ARG A 236 31.04 7.00 0.61
N SER A 237 32.05 7.56 1.29
CA SER A 237 32.38 7.26 2.67
C SER A 237 31.26 7.65 3.64
N MET A 238 30.58 8.78 3.39
CA MET A 238 29.41 9.19 4.17
C MET A 238 28.23 8.25 3.96
N LEU A 239 27.90 7.94 2.69
CA LEU A 239 26.81 7.01 2.35
C LEU A 239 27.00 5.65 3.00
N ASP A 240 28.20 5.08 2.98
CA ASP A 240 28.49 3.79 3.60
C ASP A 240 28.31 3.83 5.13
N THR A 241 28.54 4.99 5.76
CA THR A 241 28.30 5.16 7.20
C THR A 241 26.81 5.24 7.50
N ILE A 242 26.05 5.98 6.71
CA ILE A 242 24.58 6.08 6.83
C ILE A 242 23.94 4.70 6.62
N LYS A 243 24.36 3.95 5.58
CA LYS A 243 23.84 2.61 5.29
C LYS A 243 24.05 1.62 6.44
N LYS A 244 25.16 1.72 7.16
CA LYS A 244 25.47 0.90 8.35
C LYS A 244 24.88 1.49 9.64
N GLY A 245 23.99 2.47 9.54
CA GLY A 245 23.32 3.05 10.68
C GLY A 245 22.16 2.20 11.16
N HIS A 246 21.96 2.19 12.47
CA HIS A 246 20.86 1.53 13.15
C HIS A 246 20.37 2.47 14.25
N ILE A 247 19.08 2.80 14.23
CA ILE A 247 18.45 3.67 15.22
C ILE A 247 17.13 3.07 15.71
N THR A 248 16.68 3.54 16.88
CA THR A 248 15.32 3.34 17.37
C THR A 248 14.65 4.70 17.49
N GLY A 249 13.62 4.95 16.70
CA GLY A 249 12.91 6.23 16.62
C GLY A 249 11.39 6.07 16.73
N LEU A 250 10.64 7.01 16.14
CA LEU A 250 9.17 7.02 16.16
C LEU A 250 8.56 5.88 15.35
N THR A 251 9.28 5.37 14.34
CA THR A 251 8.82 4.25 13.51
C THR A 251 9.28 2.88 14.03
N GLY A 252 9.91 2.84 15.22
CA GLY A 252 10.58 1.66 15.75
C GLY A 252 12.02 1.59 15.29
N VAL A 253 12.47 0.41 14.85
CA VAL A 253 13.82 0.22 14.32
C VAL A 253 13.88 0.72 12.88
N MET A 254 14.83 1.61 12.58
CA MET A 254 15.18 1.99 11.21
C MET A 254 16.63 1.63 10.93
N GLU A 255 16.86 0.87 9.86
CA GLU A 255 18.17 0.53 9.32
C GLU A 255 18.09 0.35 7.79
N PHE A 256 19.24 0.18 7.13
CA PHE A 256 19.28 -0.07 5.69
C PHE A 256 19.97 -1.40 5.38
N ARG A 257 19.29 -2.26 4.62
CA ARG A 257 19.85 -3.48 4.06
C ARG A 257 20.80 -3.21 2.89
N GLU A 258 21.40 -4.26 2.35
CA GLU A 258 22.36 -4.17 1.24
C GLU A 258 21.73 -3.51 -0.01
N ASP A 259 20.48 -3.90 -0.29
CA ASP A 259 19.58 -3.37 -1.33
C ASP A 259 19.09 -1.92 -1.06
N ARG A 260 19.47 -1.34 0.08
CA ARG A 260 19.12 0.01 0.54
C ARG A 260 17.65 0.15 0.97
N SER A 261 16.98 -0.96 1.30
CA SER A 261 15.63 -0.93 1.87
C SER A 261 15.65 -0.84 3.39
N ASN A 262 14.63 -0.19 3.96
CA ASN A 262 14.27 -0.36 5.37
C ASN A 262 13.33 -1.58 5.46
N PRO A 263 13.73 -2.65 6.17
CA PRO A 263 12.97 -3.89 6.12
C PRO A 263 11.77 -3.92 7.08
N TYR A 264 11.71 -3.03 8.07
CA TYR A 264 10.72 -3.14 9.14
C TYR A 264 9.39 -2.50 8.76
N VAL A 265 8.31 -3.29 8.82
CA VAL A 265 6.94 -2.81 8.70
C VAL A 265 6.02 -3.68 9.56
N GLN A 266 5.05 -3.06 10.22
CA GLN A 266 4.08 -3.78 11.04
C GLN A 266 2.68 -3.30 10.70
N PHE A 267 1.79 -4.25 10.46
CA PHE A 267 0.37 -3.99 10.20
C PHE A 267 -0.47 -4.54 11.35
N GLU A 268 -1.60 -3.89 11.61
CA GLU A 268 -2.67 -4.50 12.39
C GLU A 268 -3.91 -4.74 11.52
N ILE A 269 -4.61 -5.82 11.84
CA ILE A 269 -5.85 -6.22 11.19
C ILE A 269 -6.98 -6.04 12.21
N LEU A 270 -7.84 -5.07 11.91
CA LEU A 270 -9.05 -4.80 12.66
C LEU A 270 -10.22 -5.38 11.89
N GLY A 271 -11.17 -6.01 12.58
CA GLY A 271 -12.39 -6.50 11.94
C GLY A 271 -13.61 -6.13 12.75
N THR A 272 -14.71 -5.83 12.07
CA THR A 272 -15.96 -5.56 12.77
C THR A 272 -16.46 -6.82 13.45
N THR A 273 -16.99 -6.64 14.66
CA THR A 273 -17.80 -7.62 15.36
C THR A 273 -19.22 -7.09 15.41
N TYR A 274 -20.16 -7.91 14.96
CA TYR A 274 -21.58 -7.61 15.10
C TYR A 274 -22.04 -8.16 16.44
N SER A 275 -22.53 -7.30 17.31
CA SER A 275 -23.25 -7.70 18.53
C SER A 275 -24.68 -7.23 18.41
N GLU A 276 -25.63 -8.15 18.55
CA GLU A 276 -27.08 -7.85 18.51
C GLU A 276 -27.50 -6.84 19.61
N THR A 277 -26.70 -6.69 20.67
CA THR A 277 -26.97 -5.79 21.82
C THR A 277 -26.14 -4.51 21.85
N PHE A 278 -25.01 -4.42 21.14
CA PHE A 278 -24.06 -3.29 21.24
C PHE A 278 -23.78 -2.55 19.92
N GLY A 279 -24.47 -2.89 18.83
CA GLY A 279 -24.19 -2.30 17.52
C GLY A 279 -22.87 -2.80 16.91
N LYS A 280 -22.39 -2.12 15.87
CA LYS A 280 -21.13 -2.47 15.20
C LYS A 280 -19.95 -1.91 15.98
N ASP A 281 -19.05 -2.79 16.40
CA ASP A 281 -17.81 -2.42 17.09
C ASP A 281 -16.58 -2.97 16.36
N MET A 282 -15.42 -2.32 16.52
CA MET A 282 -14.14 -2.72 15.93
C MET A 282 -13.30 -3.49 16.95
N ARG A 283 -12.89 -4.71 16.60
CA ARG A 283 -11.93 -5.46 17.41
C ARG A 283 -10.65 -5.72 16.66
N LYS A 284 -9.54 -5.56 17.37
CA LYS A 284 -8.22 -6.00 16.94
C LYS A 284 -8.21 -7.52 16.84
N ARG A 285 -7.97 -8.04 15.63
CA ARG A 285 -7.94 -9.49 15.38
C ARG A 285 -6.53 -10.03 15.39
N GLN A 286 -5.60 -9.33 14.73
CA GLN A 286 -4.23 -9.80 14.57
C GLN A 286 -3.28 -8.63 14.38
N VAL A 287 -2.03 -8.83 14.80
CA VAL A 287 -0.90 -7.99 14.42
C VAL A 287 -0.01 -8.82 13.50
N GLN A 288 0.30 -8.31 12.31
CA GLN A 288 1.21 -8.94 11.36
C GLN A 288 2.48 -8.11 11.26
N VAL A 289 3.61 -8.71 11.65
CA VAL A 289 4.93 -8.13 11.44
C VAL A 289 5.40 -8.62 10.08
N GLY A 290 5.66 -7.69 9.15
CA GLY A 290 6.15 -7.99 7.82
C GLY A 290 7.60 -7.54 7.66
N THR A 291 8.30 -8.15 6.70
CA THR A 291 9.54 -7.58 6.16
C THR A 291 9.26 -7.04 4.77
N ALA A 292 9.64 -5.78 4.50
CA ALA A 292 9.61 -5.26 3.13
C ALA A 292 10.63 -6.03 2.28
N VAL A 293 10.17 -6.91 1.38
CA VAL A 293 11.04 -7.66 0.47
C VAL A 293 11.06 -6.94 -0.88
N GLY A 294 12.24 -6.47 -1.27
CA GLY A 294 12.58 -6.13 -2.65
C GLY A 294 13.70 -7.06 -3.13
N ALA A 295 13.54 -7.55 -4.37
CA ALA A 295 14.45 -8.38 -5.15
C ALA A 295 14.30 -9.92 -5.03
N GLU A 296 14.22 -10.54 -6.21
CA GLU A 296 14.21 -11.97 -6.50
C GLU A 296 15.39 -12.71 -5.83
N PRO A 297 15.22 -13.96 -5.39
CA PRO A 297 16.34 -14.80 -5.01
C PRO A 297 17.16 -15.21 -6.25
N PRO A 298 18.50 -15.26 -6.18
CA PRO A 298 19.28 -15.87 -7.24
C PRO A 298 18.94 -17.36 -7.32
N ALA A 299 18.82 -17.86 -8.54
CA ALA A 299 18.61 -19.27 -8.85
C ALA A 299 19.78 -20.15 -8.35
N GLN A 300 19.48 -21.46 -8.19
CA GLN A 300 20.37 -22.63 -7.91
C GLN A 300 20.54 -22.95 -6.41
N TRP A 301 20.34 -24.14 -5.82
CA TRP A 301 19.92 -25.56 -6.12
C TRP A 301 19.90 -26.30 -4.72
N PRO A 302 19.62 -27.62 -4.48
CA PRO A 302 18.72 -28.65 -5.03
C PRO A 302 17.47 -28.99 -4.15
N ALA A 303 16.64 -29.88 -4.70
CA ALA A 303 15.45 -30.54 -4.15
C ALA A 303 15.70 -31.51 -2.95
N PRO A 304 14.64 -31.94 -2.23
CA PRO A 304 14.71 -32.40 -0.84
C PRO A 304 14.79 -33.93 -0.67
N ALA A 305 15.41 -34.38 0.42
CA ALA A 305 15.17 -35.70 0.99
C ALA A 305 14.00 -35.62 2.00
N SER A 306 13.10 -36.59 1.97
CA SER A 306 11.94 -36.76 2.86
C SER A 306 11.96 -38.19 3.45
N PRO A 307 11.13 -38.54 4.46
CA PRO A 307 10.69 -37.76 5.63
C PRO A 307 10.72 -38.62 6.93
N SER A 308 10.55 -38.00 8.11
CA SER A 308 9.88 -38.58 9.30
C SER A 308 9.64 -37.53 10.39
N PRO A 309 8.65 -37.72 11.29
CA PRO A 309 7.67 -36.68 11.58
C PRO A 309 7.77 -36.06 12.98
N GLY A 310 7.15 -34.88 13.11
CA GLY A 310 6.66 -34.37 14.38
C GLY A 310 7.35 -33.08 14.83
N VAL A 311 6.72 -31.94 14.52
CA VAL A 311 6.48 -30.77 15.37
C VAL A 311 5.77 -29.74 14.48
N LEU A 312 4.57 -29.30 14.90
CA LEU A 312 3.83 -28.22 14.24
C LEU A 312 4.64 -26.92 14.31
N SER A 313 5.26 -26.52 13.20
CA SER A 313 5.86 -25.18 13.06
C SER A 313 4.86 -24.22 12.42
N SER A 314 4.67 -23.08 13.06
CA SER A 314 4.01 -21.87 12.56
C SER A 314 4.38 -21.57 11.11
N ALA A 315 3.37 -21.50 10.24
CA ALA A 315 3.55 -21.07 8.85
C ALA A 315 4.08 -19.63 8.83
N SER A 316 5.36 -19.47 8.47
CA SER A 316 5.94 -18.21 8.03
C SER A 316 5.29 -17.84 6.69
N GLY A 317 4.20 -17.09 6.74
CA GLY A 317 3.59 -16.51 5.55
C GLY A 317 4.52 -15.44 5.00
N GLU A 318 5.03 -15.65 3.79
CA GLU A 318 5.63 -14.62 2.95
C GLU A 318 4.56 -13.54 2.69
N THR A 319 4.58 -12.48 3.47
CA THR A 319 3.79 -11.28 3.18
C THR A 319 4.58 -10.39 2.24
N ALA A 320 4.22 -10.42 0.96
CA ALA A 320 4.60 -9.37 0.02
C ALA A 320 4.08 -8.05 0.60
N ALA A 321 4.98 -7.21 1.12
CA ALA A 321 4.64 -5.87 1.56
C ALA A 321 4.24 -5.06 0.32
N LEU A 322 2.94 -4.98 0.08
CA LEU A 322 2.34 -4.08 -0.89
C LEU A 322 2.73 -2.65 -0.48
N ARG A 323 3.59 -2.00 -1.27
CA ARG A 323 3.88 -0.58 -1.12
C ARG A 323 2.68 0.18 -1.66
N LEU A 324 1.71 0.47 -0.79
CA LEU A 324 0.36 0.95 -1.18
C LEU A 324 0.28 2.47 -1.41
N GLN A 325 1.40 3.17 -1.32
CA GLN A 325 1.48 4.64 -1.26
C GLN A 325 0.86 5.41 -2.44
N ARG A 326 0.35 4.75 -3.50
CA ARG A 326 -0.31 5.39 -4.65
C ARG A 326 -1.42 4.57 -5.30
N LEU A 327 -2.06 3.67 -4.58
CA LEU A 327 -3.33 3.10 -5.02
C LEU A 327 -4.46 3.98 -4.51
N ASP A 328 -4.51 5.20 -5.01
CA ASP A 328 -5.73 5.99 -4.95
C ASP A 328 -6.58 5.47 -6.11
N TYR A 329 -7.85 5.11 -5.89
CA TYR A 329 -8.83 4.84 -6.95
C TYR A 329 -8.93 3.40 -7.50
N VAL A 330 -8.62 2.34 -6.73
CA VAL A 330 -8.81 0.96 -7.20
C VAL A 330 -9.67 0.14 -6.23
N VAL A 331 -10.68 -0.53 -6.77
CA VAL A 331 -11.44 -1.57 -6.08
C VAL A 331 -11.12 -2.90 -6.75
N ALA A 332 -10.59 -3.84 -5.98
CA ALA A 332 -10.37 -5.21 -6.44
C ALA A 332 -11.51 -6.09 -5.94
N VAL A 333 -12.27 -6.67 -6.86
CA VAL A 333 -13.42 -7.52 -6.57
C VAL A 333 -13.01 -8.97 -6.74
N LEU A 334 -13.25 -9.78 -5.70
CA LEU A 334 -12.91 -11.20 -5.69
C LEU A 334 -14.17 -12.01 -6.04
N ALA A 335 -14.24 -12.49 -7.28
CA ALA A 335 -15.22 -13.49 -7.65
C ALA A 335 -14.72 -14.87 -7.18
N GLY A 336 -15.62 -15.68 -6.62
CA GLY A 336 -15.28 -17.00 -6.07
C GLY A 336 -14.60 -17.93 -7.09
N ARG A 337 -13.95 -18.99 -6.60
CA ARG A 337 -13.30 -20.02 -7.44
C ARG A 337 -14.24 -20.44 -8.57
N LYS A 338 -13.74 -20.43 -9.81
CA LYS A 338 -14.35 -21.22 -10.89
C LYS A 338 -14.19 -22.68 -10.51
N MET A 339 -15.32 -23.37 -10.32
CA MET A 339 -15.33 -24.84 -10.22
C MET A 339 -15.05 -25.46 -11.57
#